data_AF-A0A345D9C8-F1
#
_entry.id   AF-A0A345D9C8-F1
#
_cell.length_a   1.000
_cell.length_b   1.000
_cell.length_c   1.000
_cell.angle_alpha   90.00
_cell.angle_beta   90.00
_cell.angle_gamma   90.00
#
_symmetry.space_group_name_H-M   'P 1'
#
loop_
_entity.id
_entity.type
_entity.pdbx_description
1 polymer ?
#
loop_
_entity_poly.entity_id
_entity_poly.type
_entity_poly.pdbx_seq_one_letter_code
_entity_poly.pdbx_strand_id
1 'polypeptide(L)'
;MPFVYVKSIMRFVHFLPAAYALVSVLSFDLRVLSVYGLPLGREFLGELHAIKNKVKYSLILLWLTGIAIVAMGCLTTPDYLDNQKLWFKVCAVLILTVNGYFIHRCCGRFKEGVILSELDAPAALGLNVLGVISSVSWVWACFLGSAREWSFNMAFSDMALLYVLSLCAGGGVSFYLHQRHVRQWS
;
A
#
# COMPACT_ATOMS: atom_id res chain seq x y z
N MET A 1 10.58 -20.89 -26.81
CA MET A 1 10.21 -21.75 -25.66
C MET A 1 10.76 -21.24 -24.30
N PRO A 2 12.06 -20.94 -24.07
CA PRO A 2 12.55 -20.59 -22.72
C PRO A 2 12.08 -19.24 -22.17
N PHE A 3 11.80 -18.27 -23.03
CA PHE A 3 11.50 -16.89 -22.63
C PHE A 3 10.17 -16.72 -21.89
N VAL A 4 9.18 -17.57 -22.15
CA VAL A 4 7.85 -17.51 -21.50
C VAL A 4 7.91 -17.91 -20.02
N TYR A 5 8.73 -18.91 -19.70
CA TYR A 5 8.95 -19.35 -18.32
C TYR A 5 9.72 -18.30 -17.51
N VAL A 6 10.75 -17.68 -18.10
CA VAL A 6 11.51 -16.57 -17.49
C VAL A 6 10.58 -15.40 -17.14
N LYS A 7 9.74 -14.94 -18.07
CA LYS A 7 8.75 -13.87 -17.79
C LYS A 7 7.82 -14.23 -16.62
N SER A 8 7.39 -15.48 -16.53
CA SER A 8 6.48 -15.93 -15.47
C SER A 8 7.16 -15.97 -14.11
N ILE A 9 8.40 -16.46 -14.05
CA ILE A 9 9.20 -16.45 -12.82
C ILE A 9 9.46 -15.01 -12.36
N MET A 10 9.83 -14.11 -13.27
CA MET A 10 10.04 -12.69 -12.91
C MET A 10 8.79 -12.03 -12.35
N ARG A 11 7.62 -12.26 -12.98
CA ARG A 11 6.33 -11.75 -12.45
C ARG A 11 6.03 -12.30 -11.07
N PHE A 12 6.32 -13.57 -10.83
CA PHE A 12 6.15 -14.19 -9.51
C PHE A 12 7.09 -13.59 -8.47
N VAL A 13 8.38 -13.45 -8.80
CA VAL A 13 9.40 -12.81 -7.94
C VAL A 13 9.01 -11.36 -7.62
N HIS A 14 8.48 -10.61 -8.59
CA HIS A 14 7.97 -9.26 -8.37
C HIS A 14 6.71 -9.22 -7.49
N PHE A 15 5.84 -10.23 -7.57
CA PHE A 15 4.62 -10.30 -6.78
C PHE A 15 4.89 -10.57 -5.29
N LEU A 16 5.95 -11.31 -4.96
CA LEU A 16 6.27 -11.69 -3.57
C LEU A 16 6.48 -10.48 -2.63
N PRO A 17 7.32 -9.47 -2.96
CA PRO A 17 7.45 -8.26 -2.13
C PRO A 17 6.14 -7.50 -1.92
N ALA A 18 5.25 -7.47 -2.93
CA ALA A 18 3.96 -6.82 -2.82
C ALA A 18 3.05 -7.56 -1.85
N ALA A 19 2.93 -8.88 -1.97
CA ALA A 19 2.15 -9.70 -1.06
C ALA A 19 2.67 -9.61 0.38
N TYR A 20 4.00 -9.65 0.56
CA TYR A 20 4.63 -9.50 1.86
C TYR A 20 4.35 -8.14 2.51
N ALA A 21 4.44 -7.06 1.73
CA ALA A 21 4.14 -5.71 2.22
C ALA A 21 2.65 -5.54 2.55
N LEU A 22 1.75 -6.05 1.71
CA LEU A 22 0.31 -6.01 1.96
C LEU A 22 -0.05 -6.65 3.30
N VAL A 23 0.40 -7.89 3.53
CA VAL A 23 0.12 -8.59 4.80
C VAL A 23 0.73 -7.82 5.97
N SER A 24 1.97 -7.36 5.85
CA SER A 24 2.64 -6.60 6.91
C SER A 24 1.90 -5.31 7.27
N VAL A 25 1.42 -4.56 6.27
CA VAL A 25 0.67 -3.31 6.47
C VAL A 25 -0.68 -3.60 7.12
N LEU A 26 -1.46 -4.54 6.61
CA LEU A 26 -2.77 -4.87 7.16
C LEU A 26 -2.68 -5.40 8.60
N SER A 27 -1.69 -6.25 8.90
CA SER A 27 -1.46 -6.71 10.28
C SER A 27 -1.08 -5.55 11.21
N PHE A 28 -0.29 -4.59 10.72
CA PHE A 28 0.08 -3.41 11.51
C PHE A 28 -1.10 -2.46 11.70
N ASP A 29 -1.99 -2.29 10.71
CA ASP A 29 -3.21 -1.50 10.87
C ASP A 29 -4.12 -2.05 11.98
N LEU A 30 -4.28 -3.38 12.03
CA LEU A 30 -5.03 -4.03 13.12
C LEU A 30 -4.35 -3.82 14.48
N ARG A 31 -3.02 -3.85 14.52
CA ARG A 31 -2.25 -3.56 15.73
C ARG A 31 -2.43 -2.11 16.19
N VAL A 32 -2.45 -1.13 15.29
CA VAL A 32 -2.75 0.28 15.58
C VAL A 32 -4.12 0.42 16.22
N LEU A 33 -5.14 -0.26 15.69
CA LEU A 33 -6.49 -0.25 16.27
C LEU A 33 -6.51 -0.83 17.69
N SER A 34 -5.72 -1.88 17.96
CA SER A 34 -5.67 -2.51 19.29
C SER A 34 -5.07 -1.62 20.38
N VAL A 35 -4.24 -0.63 20.02
CA VAL A 35 -3.59 0.30 20.95
C VAL A 35 -4.14 1.72 20.84
N TYR A 36 -5.26 1.91 20.14
CA TYR A 36 -5.74 3.24 19.75
C TYR A 36 -6.00 4.19 20.93
N GLY A 37 -6.55 3.67 22.03
CA GLY A 37 -6.81 4.42 23.26
C GLY A 37 -5.76 4.22 24.35
N LEU A 38 -4.63 3.57 24.04
CA LEU A 38 -3.58 3.26 25.01
C LEU A 38 -2.32 4.09 24.73
N PRO A 39 -1.53 4.39 25.78
CA PRO A 39 -0.24 5.04 25.59
C PRO A 39 0.71 4.11 24.80
N LEU A 40 1.35 4.67 23.78
CA LEU A 40 2.29 3.92 22.94
C LEU A 40 3.50 3.47 23.77
N GLY A 41 3.74 2.16 23.83
CA GLY A 41 4.92 1.56 24.46
C GLY A 41 6.10 1.40 23.50
N ARG A 42 7.28 1.10 24.06
CA ARG A 42 8.52 0.86 23.28
C ARG A 42 8.39 -0.29 22.27
N GLU A 43 7.68 -1.35 22.65
CA GLU A 43 7.45 -2.51 21.77
C GLU A 43 6.73 -2.09 20.49
N PHE A 44 5.61 -1.34 20.62
CA PHE A 44 4.86 -0.82 19.49
C PHE A 44 5.70 0.12 18.60
N LEU A 45 6.51 0.99 19.19
CA LEU A 45 7.41 1.84 18.41
C LEU A 45 8.47 1.03 17.66
N GLY A 46 8.98 -0.05 18.27
CA GLY A 46 9.86 -1.02 17.62
C GLY A 46 9.19 -1.72 16.44
N GLU A 47 7.95 -2.19 16.63
CA GLU A 47 7.11 -2.77 15.57
C GLU A 47 6.89 -1.78 14.42
N LEU A 48 6.55 -0.53 14.74
CA LEU A 48 6.37 0.55 13.77
C LEU A 48 7.64 0.79 12.94
N HIS A 49 8.80 0.86 13.59
CA HIS A 49 10.08 0.99 12.91
C HIS A 49 10.40 -0.22 12.00
N ALA A 50 10.09 -1.44 12.47
CA ALA A 50 10.27 -2.66 11.69
C ALA A 50 9.37 -2.68 10.45
N ILE A 51 8.09 -2.32 10.58
CA ILE A 51 7.13 -2.27 9.46
C ILE A 51 7.54 -1.21 8.45
N LYS A 52 7.95 -0.01 8.89
CA LYS A 52 8.50 1.02 7.99
C LYS A 52 9.65 0.49 7.13
N ASN A 53 10.58 -0.24 7.74
CA ASN A 53 11.70 -0.83 7.02
C ASN A 53 11.26 -1.96 6.07
N LYS A 54 10.34 -2.84 6.49
CA LYS A 54 9.77 -3.89 5.63
C LYS A 54 9.12 -3.30 4.37
N VAL A 55 8.25 -2.30 4.54
CA VAL A 55 7.57 -1.60 3.44
C VAL A 55 8.58 -0.90 2.52
N LYS A 56 9.57 -0.20 3.08
CA LYS A 56 10.65 0.45 2.32
C LYS A 56 11.41 -0.54 1.45
N TYR A 57 11.85 -1.66 2.01
CA TYR A 57 12.60 -2.67 1.25
C TYR A 57 11.73 -3.37 0.20
N SER A 58 10.46 -3.66 0.52
CA SER A 58 9.51 -4.16 -0.48
C SER A 58 9.33 -3.18 -1.64
N LEU A 59 9.21 -1.88 -1.38
CA LEU A 59 9.11 -0.87 -2.43
C LEU A 59 10.36 -0.81 -3.32
N ILE A 60 11.55 -0.87 -2.72
CA ILE A 60 12.81 -0.91 -3.48
C ILE A 60 12.82 -2.15 -4.40
N LEU A 61 12.48 -3.32 -3.86
CA LEU A 61 12.41 -4.56 -4.65
C LEU A 61 11.36 -4.46 -5.77
N LEU A 62 10.20 -3.86 -5.51
CA LEU A 62 9.16 -3.66 -6.53
C LEU A 62 9.60 -2.73 -7.64
N TRP A 63 10.29 -1.64 -7.33
CA TRP A 63 10.86 -0.75 -8.34
C TRP A 63 11.89 -1.47 -9.19
N LEU A 64 12.87 -2.14 -8.58
CA LEU A 64 13.93 -2.84 -9.31
C LEU A 64 13.38 -3.94 -10.21
N THR A 65 12.53 -4.82 -9.65
CA THR A 65 11.93 -5.92 -10.43
C THR A 65 10.89 -5.43 -11.43
N GLY A 66 10.16 -4.35 -11.12
CA GLY A 66 9.19 -3.73 -12.02
C GLY A 66 9.84 -3.12 -13.25
N ILE A 67 10.91 -2.33 -13.06
CA ILE A 67 11.70 -1.75 -14.16
C ILE A 67 12.25 -2.86 -15.06
N ALA A 68 12.79 -3.93 -14.48
CA ALA A 68 13.31 -5.07 -15.23
C ALA A 68 12.20 -5.77 -16.06
N ILE A 69 11.00 -5.95 -15.50
CA ILE A 69 9.85 -6.53 -16.22
C ILE A 69 9.41 -5.61 -17.36
N VAL A 70 9.37 -4.29 -17.14
CA VAL A 70 8.98 -3.33 -18.18
C VAL A 70 9.99 -3.31 -19.32
N ALA A 71 11.29 -3.23 -19.02
CA ALA A 71 12.35 -3.25 -20.02
C ALA A 71 12.27 -4.53 -20.87
N MET A 72 12.10 -5.69 -20.23
CA MET A 72 11.94 -6.96 -20.94
C MET A 72 10.66 -7.01 -21.78
N GLY A 73 9.57 -6.42 -21.28
CA GLY A 73 8.31 -6.28 -22.01
C GLY A 73 8.49 -5.51 -23.31
N CYS A 74 9.08 -4.32 -23.23
CA CYS A 74 9.35 -3.46 -24.39
C CYS A 74 10.25 -4.13 -25.44
N LEU A 75 11.24 -4.91 -25.02
CA LEU A 75 12.14 -5.62 -25.94
C LEU A 75 11.50 -6.81 -26.66
N THR A 76 10.40 -7.36 -26.13
CA THR A 76 9.87 -8.65 -26.61
C THR A 76 8.42 -8.63 -27.03
N THR A 77 7.74 -7.50 -26.90
CA THR A 77 6.33 -7.37 -27.26
C THR A 77 6.13 -5.97 -27.82
N PRO A 78 5.88 -5.85 -29.14
CA PRO A 78 5.37 -4.62 -29.73
C PRO A 78 4.11 -4.19 -28.96
N ASP A 79 3.92 -2.88 -28.78
CA ASP A 79 2.75 -2.32 -28.10
C ASP A 79 2.66 -2.62 -26.59
N TYR A 80 3.75 -3.11 -25.97
CA TYR A 80 3.77 -3.40 -24.52
C TYR A 80 3.38 -2.19 -23.65
N LEU A 81 3.77 -0.99 -24.09
CA LEU A 81 3.48 0.27 -23.39
C LEU A 81 2.06 0.78 -23.62
N ASP A 82 1.32 0.24 -24.59
CA ASP A 82 -0.09 0.62 -24.82
C ASP A 82 -1.03 0.00 -23.79
N ASN A 83 -0.50 -0.94 -22.98
CA ASN A 83 -1.23 -1.56 -21.91
C ASN A 83 -1.55 -0.57 -20.78
N GLN A 84 -2.76 -0.04 -20.76
CA GLN A 84 -3.21 0.91 -19.74
C GLN A 84 -3.11 0.36 -18.31
N LYS A 85 -3.27 -0.96 -18.14
CA LYS A 85 -3.04 -1.64 -16.86
C LYS A 85 -1.60 -1.51 -16.36
N LEU A 86 -0.62 -1.49 -17.27
CA LEU A 86 0.78 -1.32 -16.90
C LEU A 86 1.00 0.07 -16.29
N TRP A 87 0.50 1.11 -16.93
CA TRP A 87 0.59 2.48 -16.42
C TRP A 87 -0.11 2.64 -15.08
N PHE A 88 -1.26 1.98 -14.89
CA PHE A 88 -1.94 2.00 -13.60
C PHE A 88 -1.10 1.36 -12.48
N LYS A 89 -0.36 0.27 -12.76
CA LYS A 89 0.59 -0.30 -11.80
C LYS A 89 1.71 0.68 -11.44
N VAL A 90 2.25 1.40 -12.43
CA VAL A 90 3.27 2.43 -12.19
C VAL A 90 2.70 3.55 -11.30
N CYS A 91 1.48 4.03 -11.58
CA CYS A 91 0.78 5.00 -10.73
C CYS A 91 0.61 4.48 -9.30
N ALA A 92 0.20 3.21 -9.11
CA ALA A 92 0.04 2.62 -7.78
C ALA A 92 1.37 2.60 -7.00
N VAL A 93 2.49 2.22 -7.64
CA VAL A 93 3.81 2.21 -7.00
C VAL A 93 4.28 3.64 -6.69
N LEU A 94 4.00 4.62 -7.55
CA LEU A 94 4.29 6.04 -7.29
C LEU A 94 3.49 6.56 -6.10
N ILE A 95 2.18 6.28 -6.04
CA ILE A 95 1.32 6.64 -4.91
C ILE A 95 1.87 6.02 -3.62
N LEU A 96 2.23 4.74 -3.62
CA LEU A 96 2.83 4.07 -2.46
C LEU A 96 4.16 4.71 -2.05
N THR A 97 4.99 5.12 -3.01
CA THR A 97 6.28 5.76 -2.75
C THR A 97 6.08 7.13 -2.09
N VAL A 98 5.19 7.96 -2.63
CA VAL A 98 4.86 9.28 -2.08
C VAL A 98 4.18 9.15 -0.71
N ASN A 99 3.22 8.24 -0.57
CA ASN A 99 2.54 7.97 0.69
C ASN A 99 3.52 7.47 1.76
N GLY A 100 4.45 6.58 1.39
CA GLY A 100 5.50 6.08 2.26
C GLY A 100 6.39 7.20 2.80
N TYR A 101 6.75 8.18 1.96
CA TYR A 101 7.49 9.37 2.41
C TYR A 101 6.74 10.15 3.51
N PHE A 102 5.44 10.41 3.31
CA PHE A 102 4.63 11.12 4.32
C PHE A 102 4.46 10.32 5.61
N ILE A 103 4.19 9.01 5.53
CA ILE A 103 4.14 8.12 6.70
C ILE A 103 5.47 8.17 7.45
N HIS A 104 6.60 8.09 6.75
CA HIS A 104 7.92 8.15 7.39
C HIS A 104 8.12 9.44 8.20
N ARG A 105 7.65 10.57 7.67
CA ARG A 105 7.72 11.88 8.32
C ARG A 105 6.77 12.00 9.51
N CYS A 106 5.53 11.53 9.38
CA CYS A 106 4.53 11.56 10.44
C CYS A 106 4.92 10.64 11.60
N CYS A 107 5.29 9.39 11.32
CA CYS A 107 5.68 8.43 12.35
C CYS A 107 6.93 8.85 13.13
N GLY A 108 7.80 9.70 12.56
CA GLY A 108 8.95 10.26 13.28
C GLY A 108 8.57 11.19 14.44
N ARG A 109 7.29 11.57 14.57
CA ARG A 109 6.76 12.37 15.67
C ARG A 109 6.27 11.53 16.85
N PHE A 110 6.02 10.24 16.65
CA PHE A 110 5.53 9.38 17.72
C PHE A 110 6.64 9.06 18.72
N LYS A 111 6.30 9.16 20.01
CA LYS A 111 7.17 8.90 21.15
C LYS A 111 6.40 8.03 22.15
N GLU A 112 7.15 7.45 23.09
CA GLU A 112 6.57 6.69 24.20
C GLU A 112 5.58 7.58 24.98
N GLY A 113 4.42 7.02 25.34
CA GLY A 113 3.39 7.72 26.10
C GLY A 113 2.38 8.53 25.28
N VAL A 114 2.56 8.69 23.96
CA VAL A 114 1.54 9.30 23.09
C VAL A 114 0.28 8.43 23.06
N ILE A 115 -0.91 9.01 23.11
CA ILE A 115 -2.19 8.29 22.95
C ILE A 115 -2.80 8.71 21.61
N LEU A 116 -3.11 7.74 20.73
CA LEU A 116 -3.55 8.04 19.36
C LEU A 116 -4.95 8.66 19.31
N SER A 117 -5.83 8.33 20.26
CA SER A 117 -7.17 8.93 20.38
C SER A 117 -7.16 10.39 20.84
N GLU A 118 -6.05 10.86 21.43
CA GLU A 118 -5.89 12.24 21.93
C GLU A 118 -5.19 13.17 20.93
N LEU A 119 -4.84 12.64 19.74
CA LEU A 119 -4.29 13.47 18.67
C LEU A 119 -5.29 14.55 18.26
N ASP A 120 -4.77 15.73 17.92
CA ASP A 120 -5.56 16.80 17.34
C ASP A 120 -6.24 16.32 16.05
N ALA A 121 -7.46 16.81 15.79
CA ALA A 121 -8.26 16.36 14.66
C ALA A 121 -7.52 16.38 13.30
N PRO A 122 -6.68 17.39 12.98
CA PRO A 122 -5.88 17.37 11.76
C PRO A 122 -4.85 16.24 11.71
N ALA A 123 -4.15 15.95 12.80
CA ALA A 123 -3.16 14.86 12.84
C ALA A 123 -3.84 13.48 12.78
N ALA A 124 -4.95 13.31 13.49
CA ALA A 124 -5.74 12.08 13.45
C ALA A 124 -6.28 11.82 12.03
N LEU A 125 -6.85 12.84 11.39
CA LEU A 125 -7.34 12.75 10.01
C LEU A 125 -6.20 12.45 9.03
N GLY A 126 -5.06 13.14 9.16
CA GLY A 126 -3.89 12.92 8.32
C GLY A 126 -3.36 11.49 8.42
N LEU A 127 -3.24 10.95 9.64
CA LEU A 127 -2.82 9.56 9.85
C LEU A 127 -3.83 8.57 9.24
N ASN A 128 -5.12 8.83 9.39
CA ASN A 128 -6.19 8.01 8.85
C ASN A 128 -6.12 7.96 7.31
N VAL A 129 -6.01 9.12 6.66
CA VAL A 129 -5.89 9.22 5.20
C VAL A 129 -4.65 8.48 4.68
N LEU A 130 -3.49 8.69 5.32
CA LEU A 130 -2.25 8.01 4.93
C LEU A 130 -2.35 6.48 5.09
N GLY A 131 -3.03 6.01 6.14
CA GLY A 131 -3.32 4.60 6.38
C GLY A 131 -4.22 4.02 5.27
N VAL A 132 -5.35 4.65 5.00
CA VAL A 132 -6.30 4.22 3.96
C VAL A 132 -5.65 4.16 2.58
N ILE A 133 -4.90 5.21 2.20
CA ILE A 133 -4.16 5.23 0.92
C ILE A 133 -3.16 4.08 0.87
N SER A 134 -2.42 3.83 1.95
CA SER A 134 -1.46 2.72 2.03
C SER A 134 -2.15 1.38 1.77
N SER A 135 -3.16 1.05 2.57
CA SER A 135 -3.76 -0.28 2.60
C SER A 135 -4.51 -0.57 1.31
N VAL A 136 -5.29 0.39 0.81
CA VAL A 136 -5.98 0.26 -0.49
C VAL A 136 -4.97 0.11 -1.63
N SER A 137 -3.89 0.90 -1.65
CA SER A 137 -2.90 0.83 -2.74
C SER A 137 -2.12 -0.49 -2.74
N TRP A 138 -1.81 -1.06 -1.57
CA TRP A 138 -1.19 -2.39 -1.48
C TRP A 138 -2.14 -3.50 -1.96
N VAL A 139 -3.43 -3.43 -1.61
CA VAL A 139 -4.44 -4.37 -2.11
C VAL A 139 -4.51 -4.30 -3.63
N TRP A 140 -4.56 -3.08 -4.19
CA TRP A 140 -4.57 -2.85 -5.63
C TRP A 140 -3.30 -3.33 -6.33
N ALA A 141 -2.13 -3.13 -5.74
CA ALA A 141 -0.87 -3.63 -6.30
C ALA A 141 -0.88 -5.16 -6.42
N CYS A 142 -1.35 -5.86 -5.38
CA CYS A 142 -1.50 -7.32 -5.40
C CYS A 142 -2.58 -7.77 -6.40
N PHE A 143 -3.74 -7.14 -6.39
CA PHE A 143 -4.85 -7.48 -7.29
C PHE A 143 -4.46 -7.30 -8.77
N LEU A 144 -3.86 -6.18 -9.15
CA LEU A 144 -3.38 -5.97 -10.52
C LEU A 144 -2.24 -6.92 -10.89
N GLY A 145 -1.47 -7.38 -9.91
CA GLY A 145 -0.49 -8.44 -10.05
C GLY A 145 -1.10 -9.75 -10.57
N SER A 146 -2.27 -10.14 -10.06
CA SER A 146 -2.95 -11.39 -10.40
C SER A 146 -3.95 -11.29 -11.56
N ALA A 147 -4.61 -10.14 -11.74
CA ALA A 147 -5.76 -9.97 -12.66
C ALA A 147 -5.40 -9.98 -14.17
N ARG A 148 -4.95 -11.12 -14.72
CA ARG A 148 -4.47 -11.22 -16.12
C ARG A 148 -5.47 -10.71 -17.15
N GLU A 149 -6.76 -10.99 -16.96
CA GLU A 149 -7.86 -10.62 -17.86
C GLU A 149 -7.97 -9.11 -18.12
N TRP A 150 -7.45 -8.27 -17.22
CA TRP A 150 -7.51 -6.80 -17.37
C TRP A 150 -6.41 -6.24 -18.28
N SER A 151 -5.44 -7.07 -18.66
CA SER A 151 -4.35 -6.65 -19.55
C SER A 151 -4.93 -6.33 -20.93
N PHE A 152 -4.70 -5.11 -21.43
CA PHE A 152 -5.24 -4.60 -22.71
C PHE A 152 -6.77 -4.51 -22.83
N ASN A 153 -7.54 -5.06 -21.88
CA ASN A 153 -9.01 -5.07 -21.96
C ASN A 153 -9.70 -4.02 -21.09
N MET A 154 -9.00 -3.44 -20.10
CA MET A 154 -9.60 -2.50 -19.18
C MET A 154 -9.02 -1.09 -19.34
N ALA A 155 -9.91 -0.10 -19.42
CA ALA A 155 -9.51 1.28 -19.54
C ALA A 155 -8.93 1.81 -18.21
N PHE A 156 -7.97 2.73 -18.33
CA PHE A 156 -7.35 3.42 -17.20
C PHE A 156 -8.38 4.13 -16.34
N SER A 157 -9.35 4.80 -16.97
CA SER A 157 -10.45 5.52 -16.30
C SER A 157 -11.27 4.60 -15.40
N ASP A 158 -11.56 3.38 -15.86
CA ASP A 158 -12.38 2.43 -15.11
C ASP A 158 -11.61 1.89 -13.90
N MET A 159 -10.33 1.58 -14.08
CA MET A 159 -9.45 1.22 -12.97
C MET A 159 -9.31 2.37 -11.97
N ALA A 160 -9.18 3.61 -12.43
CA ALA A 160 -9.08 4.80 -11.58
C ALA A 160 -10.38 5.02 -10.78
N LEU A 161 -11.54 4.87 -11.42
CA LEU A 161 -12.83 4.96 -10.74
C LEU A 161 -12.96 3.91 -9.64
N LEU A 162 -12.68 2.65 -9.94
CA LEU A 162 -12.72 1.57 -8.96
C LEU A 162 -11.73 1.78 -7.81
N TYR A 163 -10.53 2.32 -8.11
CA TYR A 163 -9.55 2.66 -7.09
C TYR A 163 -10.04 3.80 -6.18
N VAL A 164 -10.63 4.86 -6.73
CA VAL A 164 -11.23 5.96 -5.96
C VAL A 164 -12.40 5.45 -5.10
N LEU A 165 -13.27 4.61 -5.66
CA LEU A 165 -14.36 3.97 -4.90
C LEU A 165 -13.82 3.11 -3.76
N SER A 166 -12.71 2.38 -3.99
CA SER A 166 -12.02 1.60 -2.95
C SER A 166 -11.46 2.50 -1.84
N LEU A 167 -10.90 3.67 -2.18
CA LEU A 167 -10.44 4.67 -1.22
C LEU A 167 -11.60 5.23 -0.41
N CYS A 168 -12.72 5.58 -1.05
CA CYS A 168 -13.92 6.05 -0.36
C CYS A 168 -14.48 4.98 0.60
N ALA A 169 -14.54 3.72 0.17
CA ALA A 169 -14.97 2.61 1.00
C ALA A 169 -14.02 2.40 2.19
N GLY A 170 -12.72 2.36 1.95
CA GLY A 170 -11.69 2.24 3.01
C GLY A 170 -11.74 3.40 4.00
N GLY A 171 -11.93 4.63 3.50
CA GLY A 171 -12.11 5.83 4.32
C GLY A 171 -13.38 5.76 5.18
N GLY A 172 -14.49 5.30 4.61
CA GLY A 172 -15.74 5.09 5.34
C GLY A 172 -15.60 4.06 6.47
N VAL A 173 -14.95 2.92 6.19
CA VAL A 173 -14.66 1.89 7.20
C VAL A 173 -13.76 2.45 8.30
N SER A 174 -12.68 3.13 7.93
CA SER A 174 -11.73 3.72 8.88
C SER A 174 -12.39 4.78 9.77
N PHE A 175 -13.24 5.63 9.20
CA PHE A 175 -14.02 6.62 9.94
C PHE A 175 -15.02 5.97 10.91
N TYR A 176 -15.72 4.93 10.46
CA TYR A 176 -16.63 4.17 11.31
C TYR A 176 -15.91 3.53 12.50
N LEU A 177 -14.73 2.93 12.27
CA LEU A 177 -13.90 2.35 13.33
C LEU A 177 -13.40 3.41 14.30
N HIS A 178 -12.98 4.57 13.80
CA HIS A 178 -12.57 5.70 14.62
C HIS A 178 -13.71 6.16 15.54
N GLN A 179 -14.92 6.38 15.00
CA GLN A 179 -16.09 6.76 15.81
C GLN A 179 -16.43 5.71 16.88
N ARG A 180 -16.36 4.42 16.53
CA ARG A 180 -16.66 3.33 17.45
C ARG A 180 -15.66 3.28 18.60
N HIS A 181 -14.37 3.45 18.32
CA HIS A 181 -13.34 3.42 19.36
C HIS A 181 -13.35 4.68 20.22
N VAL A 182 -13.56 5.88 19.67
CA VAL A 182 -13.68 7.10 20.47
C VAL A 182 -14.81 6.96 21.51
N ARG A 183 -15.97 6.39 21.12
CA ARG A 183 -17.08 6.14 22.05
C ARG A 183 -16.81 5.11 23.14
N GLN A 184 -15.83 4.21 22.96
CA GLN A 184 -15.50 3.19 23.96
C GLN A 184 -14.60 3.72 25.08
N TRP A 185 -13.93 4.85 24.86
CA TRP A 185 -12.94 5.43 25.78
C TRP A 185 -13.34 6.84 26.27
N SER A 186 -14.52 7.33 25.89
CA SER A 186 -15.18 8.54 26.41
C SER A 186 -16.13 8.19 27.56
#